data_AF-A0A2S3I0M9-F1
#
_entry.id   AF-A0A2S3I0M9-F1
#
_cell.length_a   1.000
_cell.length_b   1.000
_cell.length_c   1.000
_cell.angle_alpha   90.00
_cell.angle_beta   90.00
_cell.angle_gamma   90.00
#
_symmetry.space_group_name_H-M   'P 1'
#
loop_
_entity.id
_entity.type
_entity.pdbx_description
1 polymer ?
#
loop_
_entity_poly.entity_id
_entity_poly.type
_entity_poly.pdbx_seq_one_letter_code
_entity_poly.pdbx_strand_id
1 'polypeptide(L)'
;MEGEADIVVGSCSKPCGPLEEYHIPDYILKPDCQQVIVDHAPPCPVVVFINSRSGGQLGSSLIKTYRELLNEAQVFDLSEEAPDKVLHRLYVNLERLKMEGDILAVQIWRTLRLIVAGGDGTASWLLGVVSDLKLAHPPPVATVPLGTGNNLPFSFGWGKKNPSTDQEAVKSFLGLVKHAKEIKIDSWHIILRMRVPKEGPCDPIAPLELPHSLHAFHRVSSGDSFNMEGYHTFRGGFWNYFSMGMDAEVSYAFHSERKRNPEKFRNQLTNQGTYAKLGLKQGWFCASLSQPSSRNLAQLAKVKVMKRPGSQWEELQVHHRGSLPHLLSTMDSLRLLASVTLGMGWSCWPLMDMVLALRRPIESGSSSTKARRTTRS
;
A
#
# COMPACT_ATOMS: atom_id res chain seq x y z
N MET A 1 3.35 58.74 -30.41
CA MET A 1 2.12 57.95 -30.20
C MET A 1 2.14 56.89 -31.29
N GLU A 2 3.04 55.93 -31.12
CA GLU A 2 2.73 54.58 -30.60
C GLU A 2 1.98 53.77 -31.65
N GLY A 3 2.79 53.08 -32.48
CA GLY A 3 2.34 51.98 -33.31
C GLY A 3 2.45 50.70 -32.50
N GLU A 4 1.31 50.04 -32.32
CA GLU A 4 1.13 48.80 -31.59
C GLU A 4 1.68 47.64 -32.43
N ALA A 5 2.71 46.95 -31.94
CA ALA A 5 3.28 45.78 -32.57
C ALA A 5 2.68 44.52 -31.91
N ASP A 6 1.84 43.80 -32.66
CA ASP A 6 1.31 42.50 -32.30
C ASP A 6 2.45 41.47 -32.13
N ILE A 7 2.68 41.04 -30.89
CA ILE A 7 3.55 39.90 -30.58
C ILE A 7 2.68 38.64 -30.62
N VAL A 8 2.64 37.98 -31.78
CA VAL A 8 2.10 36.62 -31.91
C VAL A 8 3.08 35.66 -31.25
N VAL A 9 2.78 35.24 -30.02
CA VAL A 9 3.48 34.17 -29.31
C VAL A 9 3.10 32.83 -29.97
N GLY A 10 3.93 32.37 -30.91
CA GLY A 10 3.78 31.05 -31.49
C GLY A 10 4.02 29.95 -30.46
N SER A 11 2.98 29.20 -30.09
CA SER A 11 3.12 27.97 -29.32
C SER A 11 3.75 26.90 -30.21
N CYS A 12 5.05 26.67 -30.05
CA CYS A 12 5.72 25.54 -30.68
C CYS A 12 5.42 24.28 -29.86
N SER A 13 4.27 23.65 -30.13
CA SER A 13 3.94 22.31 -29.65
C SER A 13 4.79 21.28 -30.40
N LYS A 14 6.05 21.13 -29.99
CA LYS A 14 6.83 19.97 -30.39
C LYS A 14 6.11 18.71 -29.84
N PRO A 15 5.92 17.65 -30.65
CA PRO A 15 5.47 16.38 -30.13
C PRO A 15 6.51 15.93 -29.10
N CYS A 16 6.07 15.74 -27.85
CA CYS A 16 6.93 15.43 -26.74
C CYS A 16 7.42 13.99 -26.94
N GLY A 17 8.69 13.84 -27.36
CA GLY A 17 9.34 12.54 -27.36
C GLY A 17 9.33 11.90 -25.97
N PRO A 18 9.73 10.62 -25.86
CA PRO A 18 9.82 9.94 -24.57
C PRO A 18 10.62 10.79 -23.58
N LEU A 19 10.19 10.81 -22.32
CA LEU A 19 10.84 11.63 -21.29
C LEU A 19 12.19 10.99 -20.92
N GLU A 20 13.24 11.35 -21.65
CA GLU A 20 14.60 10.78 -21.55
C GLU A 20 15.12 10.75 -20.11
N GLU A 21 14.74 11.73 -19.30
CA GLU A 21 15.16 11.84 -17.90
C GLU A 21 14.70 10.68 -16.98
N TYR A 22 13.68 9.93 -17.41
CA TYR A 22 13.13 8.76 -16.69
C TYR A 22 13.40 7.43 -17.40
N HIS A 23 13.95 7.45 -18.62
CA HIS A 23 13.98 6.30 -19.53
C HIS A 23 15.00 5.24 -19.10
N ILE A 24 14.58 3.98 -19.01
CA ILE A 24 15.44 2.82 -18.72
C ILE A 24 15.58 1.97 -19.99
N PRO A 25 16.81 1.67 -20.45
CA PRO A 25 17.04 0.78 -21.59
C PRO A 25 16.46 -0.63 -21.40
N ASP A 26 16.03 -1.23 -22.51
CA ASP A 26 15.38 -2.55 -22.50
C ASP A 26 16.24 -3.66 -21.89
N TYR A 27 17.55 -3.70 -22.18
CA TYR A 27 18.44 -4.76 -21.68
C TYR A 27 18.56 -4.80 -20.14
N ILE A 28 18.21 -3.70 -19.47
CA ILE A 28 18.16 -3.63 -18.00
C ILE A 28 16.87 -4.26 -17.46
N LEU A 29 15.76 -4.11 -18.18
CA LEU A 29 14.43 -4.61 -17.79
C LEU A 29 14.16 -6.04 -18.29
N LYS A 30 14.77 -6.40 -19.42
CA LYS A 30 14.64 -7.66 -20.16
C LYS A 30 16.04 -8.22 -20.43
N PRO A 31 16.47 -9.27 -19.71
CA PRO A 31 17.83 -9.82 -19.83
C PRO A 31 18.21 -10.30 -21.24
N ASP A 32 17.22 -10.68 -22.06
CA ASP A 32 17.43 -11.22 -23.41
C ASP A 32 17.63 -10.13 -24.48
N CYS A 33 17.47 -8.86 -24.13
CA CYS A 33 17.64 -7.75 -25.07
C CYS A 33 19.13 -7.38 -25.25
N GLN A 34 19.50 -6.97 -26.45
CA GLN A 34 20.86 -6.55 -26.77
C GLN A 34 21.25 -5.31 -25.95
N GLN A 35 22.43 -5.35 -25.33
CA GLN A 35 22.99 -4.22 -24.60
C GLN A 35 23.29 -3.07 -25.57
N VAL A 36 22.92 -1.86 -25.17
CA VAL A 36 23.09 -0.64 -25.97
C VAL A 36 23.99 0.32 -25.20
N ILE A 37 24.89 0.99 -25.92
CA ILE A 37 25.72 2.05 -25.34
C ILE A 37 24.85 3.31 -25.25
N VAL A 38 24.72 3.86 -24.04
CA VAL A 38 24.00 5.11 -23.79
C VAL A 38 24.98 6.12 -23.22
N ASP A 39 24.97 7.33 -23.78
CA ASP A 39 25.95 8.36 -23.43
C ASP A 39 25.82 8.83 -21.98
N HIS A 40 24.59 8.88 -21.45
CA HIS A 40 24.28 9.39 -20.12
C HIS A 40 23.19 8.57 -19.44
N ALA A 41 23.32 8.35 -18.12
CA ALA A 41 22.25 7.73 -17.35
C ALA A 41 21.10 8.70 -17.07
N PRO A 42 19.85 8.18 -17.02
CA PRO A 42 18.72 8.98 -16.61
C PRO A 42 18.93 9.47 -15.15
N PRO A 43 18.69 10.75 -14.85
CA PRO A 43 18.81 11.26 -13.49
C PRO A 43 17.75 10.69 -12.53
N CYS A 44 16.60 10.25 -13.04
CA CYS A 44 15.51 9.72 -12.21
C CYS A 44 14.83 8.53 -12.92
N PRO A 45 15.49 7.38 -13.11
CA PRO A 45 14.87 6.22 -13.73
C PRO A 45 13.65 5.77 -12.92
N VAL A 46 12.54 5.45 -13.59
CA VAL A 46 11.30 5.01 -12.93
C VAL A 46 10.83 3.66 -13.43
N VAL A 47 10.29 2.85 -12.52
CA VAL A 47 9.49 1.67 -12.88
C VAL A 47 8.09 1.86 -12.31
N VAL A 48 7.07 1.66 -13.14
CA VAL A 48 5.68 1.99 -12.84
C VAL A 48 4.86 0.71 -12.74
N PHE A 49 4.21 0.52 -11.60
CA PHE A 49 3.28 -0.56 -11.34
C PHE A 49 1.86 0.00 -11.24
N ILE A 50 0.95 -0.47 -12.09
CA ILE A 50 -0.43 0.04 -12.12
C ILE A 50 -1.37 -1.14 -12.00
N ASN A 51 -2.38 -1.04 -11.14
CA ASN A 51 -3.48 -1.99 -11.15
C ASN A 51 -4.57 -1.49 -12.10
N SER A 52 -4.71 -2.11 -13.27
CA SER A 52 -5.66 -1.69 -14.32
C SER A 52 -7.12 -1.61 -13.83
N ARG A 53 -7.51 -2.43 -12.86
CA ARG A 53 -8.86 -2.46 -12.27
C ARG A 53 -9.11 -1.36 -11.23
N SER A 54 -8.09 -0.60 -10.84
CA SER A 54 -8.21 0.48 -9.85
C SER A 54 -8.83 1.75 -10.44
N GLY A 55 -9.42 2.57 -9.56
CA GLY A 55 -9.95 3.88 -9.89
C GLY A 55 -11.19 3.89 -10.78
N GLY A 56 -11.91 2.77 -10.92
CA GLY A 56 -13.04 2.69 -11.84
C GLY A 56 -12.61 2.60 -13.31
N GLN A 57 -11.56 1.82 -13.60
CA GLN A 57 -10.91 1.66 -14.91
C GLN A 57 -9.98 2.80 -15.35
N LEU A 58 -9.77 3.81 -14.49
CA LEU A 58 -8.72 4.82 -14.71
C LEU A 58 -7.32 4.17 -14.83
N GLY A 59 -7.09 3.02 -14.17
CA GLY A 59 -5.82 2.29 -14.27
C GLY A 59 -5.48 1.85 -15.70
N SER A 60 -6.44 1.34 -16.46
CA SER A 60 -6.23 0.95 -17.86
C SER A 60 -5.83 2.14 -18.74
N SER A 61 -6.48 3.30 -18.56
CA SER A 61 -6.11 4.53 -19.28
C SER A 61 -4.73 5.02 -18.86
N LEU A 62 -4.42 4.98 -17.56
CA LEU A 62 -3.14 5.42 -17.02
C LEU A 62 -1.97 4.57 -17.55
N ILE A 63 -2.15 3.25 -17.72
CA ILE A 63 -1.16 2.37 -18.35
C ILE A 63 -0.81 2.84 -19.75
N LYS A 64 -1.83 3.15 -20.58
CA LYS A 64 -1.61 3.64 -21.95
C LYS A 64 -0.79 4.92 -21.93
N THR A 65 -1.19 5.90 -21.13
CA THR A 65 -0.50 7.19 -21.03
C THR A 65 0.95 7.04 -20.54
N TYR A 66 1.21 6.20 -19.53
CA TYR A 66 2.60 5.97 -19.09
C TYR A 66 3.43 5.26 -20.16
N ARG A 67 2.87 4.31 -20.92
CA ARG A 67 3.57 3.61 -22.02
C ARG A 67 3.82 4.49 -23.24
N GLU A 68 3.02 5.54 -23.44
CA GLU A 68 3.29 6.56 -24.47
C GLU A 68 4.43 7.51 -24.07
N LEU A 69 4.56 7.81 -22.77
CA LEU A 69 5.53 8.78 -22.25
C LEU A 69 6.88 8.16 -21.83
N LEU A 70 6.88 6.87 -21.48
CA LEU A 70 8.02 6.09 -21.02
C LEU A 70 8.25 4.88 -21.93
N ASN A 71 9.33 4.13 -21.70
CA ASN A 71 9.49 2.81 -22.32
C ASN A 71 8.36 1.87 -21.85
N GLU A 72 7.72 1.15 -22.78
CA GLU A 72 6.69 0.16 -22.46
C GLU A 72 7.17 -0.89 -21.45
N ALA A 73 8.44 -1.28 -21.51
CA ALA A 73 9.04 -2.23 -20.57
C ALA A 73 9.15 -1.69 -19.13
N GLN A 74 8.96 -0.38 -18.91
CA GLN A 74 8.97 0.25 -17.58
C GLN A 74 7.59 0.22 -16.90
N VAL A 75 6.52 -0.18 -17.60
CA VAL A 75 5.13 -0.05 -17.14
C VAL A 75 4.44 -1.40 -17.04
N PHE A 76 4.25 -1.88 -15.81
CA PHE A 76 3.71 -3.19 -15.49
C PHE A 76 2.24 -3.10 -15.00
N ASP A 77 1.35 -3.87 -15.63
CA ASP A 77 0.01 -4.09 -15.07
C ASP A 77 0.08 -5.18 -14.00
N LEU A 78 -0.25 -4.81 -12.76
CA LEU A 78 -0.32 -5.71 -11.61
C LEU A 78 -1.44 -6.75 -11.73
N SER A 79 -2.35 -6.58 -12.69
CA SER A 79 -3.35 -7.60 -13.02
C SER A 79 -2.80 -8.73 -13.90
N GLU A 80 -1.67 -8.49 -14.57
CA GLU A 80 -1.01 -9.43 -15.49
C GLU A 80 0.24 -10.06 -14.85
N GLU A 81 1.09 -9.24 -14.22
CA GLU A 81 2.33 -9.69 -13.60
C GLU A 81 2.47 -9.18 -12.16
N ALA A 82 2.80 -10.10 -11.25
CA ALA A 82 2.99 -9.77 -9.84
C ALA A 82 4.31 -9.00 -9.62
N PRO A 83 4.35 -8.02 -8.70
CA PRO A 83 5.50 -7.14 -8.52
C PRO A 83 6.74 -7.86 -7.99
N ASP A 84 6.59 -8.98 -7.27
CA ASP A 84 7.69 -9.83 -6.83
C ASP A 84 8.45 -10.43 -8.01
N LYS A 85 7.75 -10.92 -9.04
CA LYS A 85 8.36 -11.47 -10.24
C LYS A 85 9.13 -10.39 -11.01
N VAL A 86 8.51 -9.23 -11.19
CA VAL A 86 9.11 -8.09 -11.88
C VAL A 86 10.36 -7.61 -11.16
N LEU A 87 10.26 -7.32 -9.85
CA LEU A 87 11.38 -6.79 -9.08
C LEU A 87 12.50 -7.82 -8.91
N HIS A 88 12.18 -9.10 -8.72
CA HIS A 88 13.20 -10.15 -8.68
C HIS A 88 13.97 -10.22 -9.99
N ARG A 89 13.28 -10.26 -11.14
CA ARG A 89 13.91 -10.24 -12.46
C ARG A 89 14.81 -9.01 -12.65
N LEU A 90 14.29 -7.82 -12.31
CA LEU A 90 15.01 -6.56 -12.45
C LEU A 90 16.29 -6.53 -11.60
N TYR A 91 16.18 -6.86 -10.31
CA TYR A 91 17.33 -6.77 -9.40
C TYR A 91 18.38 -7.85 -9.64
N VAL A 92 17.97 -9.07 -10.03
CA VAL A 92 18.91 -10.11 -10.45
C VAL A 92 19.69 -9.66 -11.69
N ASN A 93 19.01 -9.06 -12.68
CA ASN A 93 19.67 -8.58 -13.89
C ASN A 93 20.58 -7.37 -13.60
N LEU A 94 20.14 -6.42 -12.77
CA LEU A 94 20.96 -5.28 -12.35
C LEU A 94 22.23 -5.73 -11.62
N GLU A 95 22.15 -6.72 -10.74
CA GLU A 95 23.33 -7.22 -10.03
C GLU A 95 24.29 -7.92 -11.00
N ARG A 96 23.77 -8.73 -11.94
CA ARG A 96 24.57 -9.34 -13.01
C ARG A 96 25.32 -8.28 -13.83
N LEU A 97 24.60 -7.28 -14.36
CA LEU A 97 25.18 -6.20 -15.17
C LEU A 97 26.22 -5.39 -14.39
N LYS A 98 25.97 -5.16 -13.09
CA LYS A 98 26.93 -4.50 -12.20
C LYS A 98 28.21 -5.32 -12.02
N MET A 99 28.12 -6.65 -11.93
CA MET A 99 29.32 -7.52 -11.88
C MET A 99 30.08 -7.52 -13.22
N GLU A 100 29.39 -7.35 -14.33
CA GLU A 100 29.98 -7.23 -15.68
C GLU A 100 30.59 -5.83 -15.95
N GLY A 101 30.46 -4.89 -15.01
CA GLY A 101 31.05 -3.55 -15.12
C GLY A 101 30.17 -2.54 -15.85
N ASP A 102 28.88 -2.80 -16.03
CA ASP A 102 27.94 -1.86 -16.65
C ASP A 102 27.70 -0.65 -15.73
N ILE A 103 28.26 0.50 -16.12
CA ILE A 103 28.19 1.76 -15.38
C ILE A 103 26.74 2.27 -15.29
N LEU A 104 25.95 2.07 -16.34
CA LEU A 104 24.56 2.51 -16.40
C LEU A 104 23.69 1.72 -15.43
N ALA A 105 23.89 0.39 -15.35
CA ALA A 105 23.21 -0.46 -14.38
C ALA A 105 23.52 -0.04 -12.93
N VAL A 106 24.78 0.30 -12.63
CA VAL A 106 25.19 0.82 -11.31
C VAL A 106 24.47 2.12 -10.98
N GLN A 107 24.38 3.05 -11.95
CA GLN A 107 23.71 4.33 -11.75
C GLN A 107 22.20 4.16 -11.56
N ILE A 108 21.54 3.37 -12.41
CA ILE A 108 20.11 3.08 -12.28
C ILE A 108 19.82 2.41 -10.94
N TRP A 109 20.62 1.43 -10.52
CA TRP A 109 20.43 0.78 -9.21
C TRP A 109 20.43 1.78 -8.04
N ARG A 110 21.21 2.88 -8.14
CA ARG A 110 21.28 3.92 -7.09
C ARG A 110 20.15 4.94 -7.14
N THR A 111 19.66 5.28 -8.33
CA THR A 111 18.71 6.40 -8.53
C THR A 111 17.28 5.96 -8.88
N LEU A 112 17.05 4.65 -9.05
CA LEU A 112 15.74 4.08 -9.37
C LEU A 112 14.67 4.48 -8.37
N ARG A 113 13.54 4.94 -8.88
CA ARG A 113 12.30 5.17 -8.12
C ARG A 113 11.20 4.26 -8.61
N LEU A 114 10.36 3.79 -7.69
CA LEU A 114 9.18 3.01 -8.04
C LEU A 114 7.93 3.89 -7.94
N ILE A 115 7.01 3.73 -8.87
CA ILE A 115 5.68 4.34 -8.82
C ILE A 115 4.65 3.22 -8.72
N VAL A 116 3.70 3.34 -7.80
CA VAL A 116 2.55 2.43 -7.72
C VAL A 116 1.24 3.19 -7.82
N ALA A 117 0.40 2.81 -8.78
CA ALA A 117 -0.94 3.37 -8.96
C ALA A 117 -2.01 2.34 -8.63
N GLY A 118 -2.76 2.63 -7.56
CA GLY A 118 -3.82 1.77 -7.06
C GLY A 118 -4.46 2.32 -5.79
N GLY A 119 -5.29 1.49 -5.15
CA GLY A 119 -5.75 1.76 -3.78
C GLY A 119 -4.71 1.38 -2.73
N ASP A 120 -5.08 1.55 -1.45
CA ASP A 120 -4.19 1.27 -0.31
C ASP A 120 -3.65 -0.18 -0.30
N GLY A 121 -4.46 -1.16 -0.74
CA GLY A 121 -4.03 -2.56 -0.86
C GLY A 121 -2.95 -2.79 -1.92
N THR A 122 -3.07 -2.15 -3.09
CA THR A 122 -2.07 -2.21 -4.17
C THR A 122 -0.75 -1.58 -3.73
N ALA A 123 -0.81 -0.42 -3.09
CA ALA A 123 0.38 0.24 -2.56
C ALA A 123 1.06 -0.61 -1.46
N SER A 124 0.27 -1.17 -0.54
CA SER A 124 0.78 -2.06 0.52
C SER A 124 1.41 -3.33 -0.05
N TRP A 125 0.88 -3.87 -1.14
CA TRP A 125 1.44 -5.04 -1.80
C TRP A 125 2.86 -4.76 -2.32
N LEU A 126 3.06 -3.68 -3.08
CA LEU A 126 4.40 -3.33 -3.58
C LEU A 126 5.37 -3.03 -2.43
N LEU A 127 4.93 -2.29 -1.40
CA LEU A 127 5.75 -2.01 -0.22
C LEU A 127 6.17 -3.30 0.51
N GLY A 128 5.27 -4.29 0.60
CA GLY A 128 5.54 -5.62 1.13
C GLY A 128 6.64 -6.32 0.34
N VAL A 129 6.50 -6.40 -0.98
CA VAL A 129 7.52 -7.01 -1.85
C VAL A 129 8.88 -6.32 -1.69
N VAL A 130 8.92 -4.99 -1.73
CA VAL A 130 10.19 -4.24 -1.55
C VAL A 130 10.82 -4.53 -0.19
N SER A 131 10.00 -4.64 0.87
CA SER A 131 10.47 -5.00 2.21
C SER A 131 11.02 -6.42 2.27
N ASP A 132 10.40 -7.37 1.56
CA ASP A 132 10.77 -8.78 1.57
C ASP A 132 12.03 -9.09 0.76
N LEU A 133 12.33 -8.28 -0.27
CA LEU A 133 13.57 -8.39 -1.05
C LEU A 133 14.83 -8.08 -0.24
N LYS A 134 14.72 -7.42 0.93
CA LYS A 134 15.83 -7.09 1.82
C LYS A 134 17.03 -6.44 1.10
N LEU A 135 16.74 -5.58 0.13
CA LEU A 135 17.76 -4.84 -0.62
C LEU A 135 18.57 -3.97 0.34
N ALA A 136 19.89 -3.91 0.14
CA ALA A 136 20.77 -3.03 0.91
C ALA A 136 20.34 -1.56 0.77
N HIS A 137 19.93 -1.18 -0.44
CA HIS A 137 19.39 0.14 -0.77
C HIS A 137 18.05 -0.04 -1.51
N PRO A 138 16.92 -0.12 -0.79
CA PRO A 138 15.62 -0.26 -1.43
C PRO A 138 15.19 1.06 -2.08
N PRO A 139 14.59 1.01 -3.27
CA PRO A 139 14.21 2.20 -4.02
C PRO A 139 13.04 2.91 -3.33
N PRO A 140 12.99 4.25 -3.35
CA PRO A 140 11.84 4.98 -2.84
C PRO A 140 10.59 4.69 -3.67
N VAL A 141 9.46 4.50 -2.99
CA VAL A 141 8.16 4.26 -3.62
C VAL A 141 7.28 5.52 -3.55
N ALA A 142 6.76 5.95 -4.72
CA ALA A 142 5.75 6.98 -4.85
C ALA A 142 4.38 6.33 -5.12
N THR A 143 3.34 6.81 -4.42
CA THR A 143 2.01 6.19 -4.46
C THR A 143 1.00 7.11 -5.14
N VAL A 144 0.53 6.75 -6.32
CA VAL A 144 -0.52 7.46 -7.05
C VAL A 144 -1.89 7.08 -6.45
N PRO A 145 -2.70 8.05 -5.97
CA PRO A 145 -4.01 7.77 -5.37
C PRO A 145 -5.02 7.31 -6.43
N LEU A 146 -5.22 6.01 -6.60
CA LEU A 146 -6.14 5.45 -7.61
C LEU A 146 -7.22 4.54 -6.99
N GLY A 147 -7.53 4.73 -5.71
CA GLY A 147 -8.55 3.98 -4.98
C GLY A 147 -9.70 4.85 -4.45
N THR A 148 -10.60 4.25 -3.68
CA THR A 148 -11.71 4.98 -3.04
C THR A 148 -11.24 5.83 -1.86
N GLY A 149 -10.46 5.23 -0.95
CA GLY A 149 -10.01 5.85 0.30
C GLY A 149 -8.70 6.65 0.17
N ASN A 150 -7.70 6.07 -0.49
CA ASN A 150 -6.37 6.66 -0.72
C ASN A 150 -5.69 7.20 0.56
N ASN A 151 -5.81 6.45 1.66
CA ASN A 151 -5.28 6.86 2.95
C ASN A 151 -3.74 6.82 2.98
N LEU A 152 -3.13 5.84 2.31
CA LEU A 152 -1.67 5.72 2.18
C LEU A 152 -1.11 6.88 1.34
N PRO A 153 -1.52 7.09 0.08
CA PRO A 153 -1.11 8.24 -0.71
C PRO A 153 -1.29 9.58 0.00
N PHE A 154 -2.40 9.75 0.72
CA PHE A 154 -2.67 10.97 1.48
C PHE A 154 -1.69 11.15 2.65
N SER A 155 -1.51 10.13 3.49
CA SER A 155 -0.50 10.12 4.56
C SER A 155 0.91 10.32 4.01
N PHE A 156 1.08 10.04 2.72
CA PHE A 156 2.33 10.15 2.01
C PHE A 156 2.59 11.51 1.35
N GLY A 157 1.59 12.39 1.35
CA GLY A 157 1.69 13.72 0.76
C GLY A 157 1.40 13.75 -0.75
N TRP A 158 0.92 12.65 -1.33
CA TRP A 158 0.52 12.54 -2.74
C TRP A 158 -0.94 12.95 -2.99
N GLY A 159 -1.70 13.17 -1.92
CA GLY A 159 -3.10 13.59 -1.99
C GLY A 159 -4.08 12.41 -1.95
N LYS A 160 -5.37 12.74 -1.98
CA LYS A 160 -6.47 11.78 -1.80
C LYS A 160 -7.32 11.56 -3.06
N LYS A 161 -7.37 12.54 -3.96
CA LYS A 161 -8.22 12.50 -5.15
C LYS A 161 -7.58 11.67 -6.25
N ASN A 162 -8.39 10.91 -6.98
CA ASN A 162 -7.91 10.25 -8.18
C ASN A 162 -7.39 11.29 -9.19
N PRO A 163 -6.20 11.10 -9.78
CA PRO A 163 -5.65 12.02 -10.75
C PRO A 163 -6.41 11.89 -12.09
N SER A 164 -6.23 12.90 -12.95
CA SER A 164 -6.54 12.71 -14.37
C SER A 164 -5.55 11.72 -15.00
N THR A 165 -5.94 11.15 -16.14
CA THR A 165 -5.15 10.13 -16.86
C THR A 165 -4.52 10.67 -18.14
N ASP A 166 -4.67 11.97 -18.41
CA ASP A 166 -4.02 12.63 -19.55
C ASP A 166 -2.50 12.78 -19.36
N GLN A 167 -1.80 13.05 -20.46
CA GLN A 167 -0.34 13.16 -20.48
C GLN A 167 0.19 14.27 -19.57
N GLU A 168 -0.50 15.41 -19.47
CA GLU A 168 -0.04 16.55 -18.66
C GLU A 168 -0.13 16.24 -17.17
N ALA A 169 -1.19 15.54 -16.74
CA ALA A 169 -1.31 15.04 -15.38
C ALA A 169 -0.20 14.04 -15.03
N VAL A 170 0.14 13.13 -15.95
CA VAL A 170 1.23 12.15 -15.76
C VAL A 170 2.59 12.83 -15.72
N LYS A 171 2.89 13.75 -16.63
CA LYS A 171 4.13 14.56 -16.62
C LYS A 171 4.26 15.37 -15.34
N SER A 172 3.17 16.00 -14.89
CA SER A 172 3.13 16.75 -13.63
C SER A 172 3.47 15.83 -12.45
N PHE A 173 2.89 14.63 -12.40
CA PHE A 173 3.18 13.65 -11.36
C PHE A 173 4.65 13.17 -11.41
N LEU A 174 5.19 12.86 -12.60
CA LEU A 174 6.60 12.50 -12.78
C LEU A 174 7.54 13.62 -12.29
N GLY A 175 7.22 14.87 -12.59
CA GLY A 175 7.95 16.03 -12.07
C GLY A 175 7.91 16.12 -10.55
N LEU A 176 6.77 15.80 -9.92
CA LEU A 176 6.68 15.69 -8.46
C LEU A 176 7.52 14.52 -7.92
N VAL A 177 7.53 13.38 -8.60
CA VAL A 177 8.35 12.21 -8.23
C VAL A 177 9.82 12.55 -8.29
N LYS A 178 10.29 13.25 -9.32
CA LYS A 178 11.70 13.66 -9.46
C LYS A 178 12.17 14.52 -8.28
N HIS A 179 11.35 15.47 -7.83
CA HIS A 179 11.72 16.43 -6.78
C HIS A 179 11.26 16.04 -5.37
N ALA A 180 10.62 14.88 -5.22
CA ALA A 180 10.13 14.43 -3.93
C ALA A 180 11.27 14.05 -2.97
N LYS A 181 11.11 14.44 -1.71
CA LYS A 181 12.02 14.14 -0.61
C LYS A 181 11.85 12.70 -0.15
N GLU A 182 12.95 11.97 -0.06
CA GLU A 182 12.94 10.62 0.50
C GLU A 182 12.77 10.64 2.03
N ILE A 183 11.95 9.73 2.54
CA ILE A 183 11.67 9.51 3.95
C ILE A 183 11.67 8.01 4.24
N LYS A 184 12.16 7.62 5.41
CA LYS A 184 12.00 6.25 5.90
C LYS A 184 10.60 6.08 6.48
N ILE A 185 10.01 4.91 6.32
CA ILE A 185 8.71 4.57 6.91
C ILE A 185 8.82 3.33 7.78
N ASP A 186 8.01 3.30 8.83
CA ASP A 186 7.85 2.11 9.65
C ASP A 186 6.91 1.12 8.97
N SER A 187 7.08 -0.17 9.31
CA SER A 187 6.15 -1.23 8.91
C SER A 187 5.69 -1.98 10.15
N TRP A 188 4.40 -2.27 10.22
CA TRP A 188 3.84 -3.10 11.27
C TRP A 188 3.75 -4.54 10.78
N HIS A 189 4.18 -5.49 11.62
CA HIS A 189 4.08 -6.91 11.33
C HIS A 189 3.08 -7.55 12.29
N ILE A 190 2.04 -8.16 11.75
CA ILE A 190 1.01 -8.84 12.52
C ILE A 190 1.17 -10.35 12.42
N ILE A 191 0.97 -11.03 13.54
CA ILE A 191 0.79 -12.47 13.61
C ILE A 191 -0.61 -12.70 14.21
N LEU A 192 -1.52 -13.22 13.40
CA LEU A 192 -2.87 -13.57 13.83
C LEU A 192 -2.95 -15.08 14.04
N ARG A 193 -3.42 -15.50 15.21
CA ARG A 193 -3.72 -16.91 15.49
C ARG A 193 -5.21 -17.07 15.72
N MET A 194 -5.85 -17.82 14.84
CA MET A 194 -7.30 -18.04 14.84
C MET A 194 -7.59 -19.52 15.09
N ARG A 195 -8.51 -19.83 16.00
CA ARG A 195 -8.92 -21.21 16.25
C ARG A 195 -9.55 -21.79 14.97
N VAL A 196 -9.13 -23.00 14.59
CA VAL A 196 -9.76 -23.75 13.50
C VAL A 196 -11.21 -24.01 13.91
N PRO A 197 -12.22 -23.57 13.14
CA PRO A 197 -13.61 -23.87 13.43
C PRO A 197 -13.79 -25.39 13.50
N LYS A 198 -14.39 -25.91 14.58
CA LYS A 198 -14.67 -27.34 14.74
C LYS A 198 -16.13 -27.71 14.43
N GLU A 199 -17.04 -26.73 14.44
CA GLU A 199 -18.47 -26.82 14.03
C GLU A 199 -19.09 -25.40 14.08
N GLY A 200 -19.96 -25.05 13.12
CA GLY A 200 -20.73 -23.79 13.06
C GLY A 200 -21.06 -23.34 11.63
N PRO A 201 -21.92 -22.31 11.41
CA PRO A 201 -22.26 -21.81 10.06
C PRO A 201 -21.08 -21.17 9.30
N CYS A 202 -19.88 -21.23 9.88
CA CYS A 202 -18.62 -20.76 9.32
C CYS A 202 -17.73 -21.93 8.85
N ASP A 203 -18.33 -22.91 8.17
CA ASP A 203 -17.65 -23.99 7.44
C ASP A 203 -17.74 -23.77 5.91
N PRO A 204 -16.71 -24.17 5.14
CA PRO A 204 -15.31 -23.81 5.32
C PRO A 204 -15.12 -22.36 4.87
N ILE A 205 -14.17 -21.64 5.48
CA ILE A 205 -13.72 -20.38 4.89
C ILE A 205 -13.12 -20.74 3.51
N ALA A 206 -13.88 -20.49 2.43
CA ALA A 206 -13.39 -20.56 1.05
C ALA A 206 -11.96 -20.01 1.04
N PRO A 207 -10.99 -20.64 0.33
CA PRO A 207 -9.56 -20.36 0.50
C PRO A 207 -9.39 -18.85 0.63
N LEU A 208 -9.08 -18.37 1.85
CA LEU A 208 -9.13 -16.94 2.14
C LEU A 208 -8.33 -16.30 1.03
N GLU A 209 -8.97 -15.48 0.20
CA GLU A 209 -8.24 -14.53 -0.63
C GLU A 209 -7.62 -13.54 0.35
N LEU A 210 -6.52 -13.96 0.96
CA LEU A 210 -5.76 -13.14 1.87
C LEU A 210 -5.29 -11.94 1.07
N PRO A 211 -5.33 -10.74 1.66
CA PRO A 211 -4.65 -9.60 1.07
C PRO A 211 -3.21 -9.98 0.73
N HIS A 212 -2.66 -9.46 -0.36
CA HIS A 212 -1.30 -9.80 -0.79
C HIS A 212 -0.21 -9.55 0.26
N SER A 213 -0.50 -8.74 1.28
CA SER A 213 0.39 -8.46 2.40
C SER A 213 0.27 -9.43 3.58
N LEU A 214 -0.62 -10.44 3.50
CA LEU A 214 -0.90 -11.42 4.55
C LEU A 214 -0.77 -12.85 4.00
N HIS A 215 -0.05 -13.70 4.72
CA HIS A 215 0.23 -15.07 4.31
C HIS A 215 -0.11 -16.05 5.42
N ALA A 216 -0.70 -17.19 5.05
CA ALA A 216 -0.86 -18.31 5.96
C ALA A 216 0.51 -18.92 6.29
N PHE A 217 0.80 -19.08 7.57
CA PHE A 217 2.07 -19.60 8.08
C PHE A 217 1.85 -20.99 8.68
N HIS A 218 2.22 -22.02 7.91
CA HIS A 218 1.99 -23.42 8.27
C HIS A 218 3.18 -24.11 8.96
N ARG A 219 4.36 -23.46 9.03
CA ARG A 219 5.57 -24.03 9.64
C ARG A 219 5.89 -23.33 10.96
N VAL A 220 5.18 -23.69 12.02
CA VAL A 220 5.59 -23.32 13.38
C VAL A 220 6.52 -24.43 13.90
N SER A 221 7.72 -24.06 14.36
CA SER A 221 8.66 -25.02 14.96
C SER A 221 8.02 -25.70 16.17
N SER A 222 8.25 -27.00 16.35
CA SER A 222 7.69 -27.81 17.44
C SER A 222 8.09 -27.30 18.85
N GLY A 223 9.10 -26.42 18.93
CA GLY A 223 9.56 -25.79 20.17
C GLY A 223 9.06 -24.36 20.42
N ASP A 224 8.21 -23.80 19.55
CA ASP A 224 7.59 -22.50 19.82
C ASP A 224 6.45 -22.69 20.83
N SER A 225 6.60 -22.13 22.04
CA SER A 225 5.58 -22.19 23.10
C SER A 225 4.23 -21.60 22.70
N PHE A 226 4.17 -20.90 21.57
CA PHE A 226 2.95 -20.33 21.02
C PHE A 226 2.34 -21.13 19.86
N ASN A 227 2.89 -22.31 19.54
CA ASN A 227 2.25 -23.25 18.61
C ASN A 227 1.08 -23.94 19.32
N MET A 228 -0.14 -23.49 19.08
CA MET A 228 -1.33 -24.09 19.67
C MET A 228 -2.00 -25.02 18.66
N GLU A 229 -2.11 -26.29 19.03
CA GLU A 229 -2.81 -27.28 18.23
C GLU A 229 -4.28 -26.85 17.99
N GLY A 230 -4.74 -26.93 16.74
CA GLY A 230 -6.07 -26.47 16.34
C GLY A 230 -6.20 -24.96 16.09
N TYR A 231 -5.11 -24.24 15.78
CA TYR A 231 -5.13 -22.84 15.33
C TYR A 231 -4.47 -22.66 13.95
N HIS A 232 -5.06 -21.79 13.11
CA HIS A 232 -4.41 -21.24 11.92
C HIS A 232 -3.61 -19.99 12.29
N THR A 233 -2.36 -19.91 11.79
CA THR A 233 -1.51 -18.73 11.95
C THR A 233 -1.39 -17.97 10.63
N PHE A 234 -1.61 -16.67 10.66
CA PHE A 234 -1.41 -15.75 9.55
C PHE A 234 -0.36 -14.72 9.94
N ARG A 235 0.52 -14.36 9.01
CA ARG A 235 1.55 -13.35 9.20
C ARG A 235 1.55 -12.35 8.07
N GLY A 236 1.75 -11.07 8.35
CA GLY A 236 1.72 -10.06 7.30
C GLY A 236 2.21 -8.69 7.73
N GLY A 237 2.45 -7.83 6.73
CA GLY A 237 2.88 -6.45 6.90
C GLY A 237 1.76 -5.44 6.61
N PHE A 238 1.74 -4.31 7.30
CA PHE A 238 0.90 -3.17 6.96
C PHE A 238 1.57 -1.83 7.24
N TRP A 239 1.18 -0.80 6.46
CA TRP A 239 1.79 0.55 6.47
C TRP A 239 0.82 1.67 6.85
N ASN A 240 -0.43 1.34 7.19
CA ASN A 240 -1.45 2.32 7.52
C ASN A 240 -2.12 2.01 8.86
N TYR A 241 -3.10 1.10 8.87
CA TYR A 241 -3.77 0.64 10.08
C TYR A 241 -4.22 -0.82 9.91
N PHE A 242 -4.51 -1.45 11.04
CA PHE A 242 -5.17 -2.74 11.13
C PHE A 242 -6.43 -2.55 11.98
N SER A 243 -7.59 -3.04 11.51
CA SER A 243 -8.85 -2.90 12.22
C SER A 243 -9.57 -4.23 12.44
N MET A 244 -10.32 -4.30 13.54
CA MET A 244 -11.16 -5.44 13.90
C MET A 244 -12.48 -4.93 14.52
N GLY A 245 -13.55 -5.69 14.39
CA GLY A 245 -14.89 -5.28 14.86
C GLY A 245 -15.63 -4.44 13.82
N MET A 246 -16.36 -3.41 14.25
CA MET A 246 -17.33 -2.70 13.40
C MET A 246 -16.69 -2.05 12.16
N ASP A 247 -15.52 -1.42 12.30
CA ASP A 247 -14.82 -0.83 11.14
C ASP A 247 -14.44 -1.90 10.08
N ALA A 248 -13.96 -3.06 10.54
CA ALA A 248 -13.63 -4.19 9.68
C ALA A 248 -14.87 -4.78 9.02
N GLU A 249 -16.01 -4.84 9.73
CA GLU A 249 -17.29 -5.33 9.20
C GLU A 249 -17.83 -4.39 8.10
N VAL A 250 -17.81 -3.08 8.33
CA VAL A 250 -18.21 -2.09 7.32
C VAL A 250 -17.28 -2.15 6.10
N SER A 251 -15.97 -2.25 6.33
CA SER A 251 -14.98 -2.42 5.26
C SER A 251 -15.21 -3.70 4.46
N TYR A 252 -15.52 -4.81 5.12
CA TYR A 252 -15.83 -6.09 4.49
C TYR A 252 -17.12 -6.04 3.67
N ALA A 253 -18.19 -5.46 4.21
CA ALA A 253 -19.45 -5.28 3.50
C ALA A 253 -19.27 -4.42 2.24
N PHE A 254 -18.55 -3.30 2.37
CA PHE A 254 -18.23 -2.43 1.23
C PHE A 254 -17.43 -3.18 0.15
N HIS A 255 -16.38 -3.91 0.54
CA HIS A 255 -15.56 -4.67 -0.40
C HIS A 255 -16.34 -5.78 -1.10
N SER A 256 -17.18 -6.50 -0.35
CA SER A 256 -18.04 -7.56 -0.88
C SER A 256 -19.04 -7.02 -1.89
N GLU A 257 -19.69 -5.89 -1.58
CA GLU A 257 -20.61 -5.21 -2.49
C GLU A 257 -19.90 -4.73 -3.77
N ARG A 258 -18.67 -4.20 -3.61
CA ARG A 258 -17.83 -3.78 -4.73
C ARG A 258 -17.44 -4.94 -5.64
N LYS A 259 -17.10 -6.09 -5.07
CA LYS A 259 -16.80 -7.32 -5.83
C LYS A 259 -18.02 -7.84 -6.57
N ARG A 260 -19.21 -7.75 -5.97
CA ARG A 260 -20.47 -8.24 -6.55
C ARG A 260 -21.03 -7.33 -7.65
N ASN A 261 -20.85 -6.01 -7.53
CA ASN A 261 -21.44 -5.01 -8.44
C ASN A 261 -20.40 -3.98 -8.93
N PRO A 262 -19.31 -4.39 -9.59
CA PRO A 262 -18.19 -3.50 -9.93
C PRO A 262 -18.60 -2.26 -10.76
N GLU A 263 -19.65 -2.35 -11.57
CA GLU A 263 -20.21 -1.27 -12.38
C GLU A 263 -20.73 -0.08 -11.55
N LYS A 264 -21.19 -0.33 -10.32
CA LYS A 264 -21.66 0.73 -9.39
C LYS A 264 -20.52 1.49 -8.73
N PHE A 265 -19.29 0.95 -8.78
CA PHE A 265 -18.16 1.47 -8.02
C PHE A 265 -17.09 2.17 -8.87
N ARG A 266 -17.51 2.87 -9.93
CA ARG A 266 -16.61 3.56 -10.85
C ARG A 266 -16.14 4.94 -10.34
N ASN A 267 -16.96 5.61 -9.53
CA ASN A 267 -16.71 7.00 -9.13
C ASN A 267 -16.29 7.10 -7.67
N GLN A 268 -15.15 7.77 -7.41
CA GLN A 268 -14.59 7.89 -6.06
C GLN A 268 -15.58 8.49 -5.03
N LEU A 269 -16.28 9.57 -5.39
CA LEU A 269 -17.24 10.24 -4.51
C LEU A 269 -18.45 9.35 -4.21
N THR A 270 -19.02 8.71 -5.23
CA THR A 270 -20.12 7.76 -5.06
C THR A 270 -19.71 6.59 -4.17
N ASN A 271 -18.49 6.08 -4.34
CA ASN A 271 -17.95 5.01 -3.51
C ASN A 271 -17.82 5.43 -2.04
N GLN A 272 -17.34 6.66 -1.79
CA GLN A 272 -17.27 7.22 -0.43
C GLN A 272 -18.66 7.38 0.19
N GLY A 273 -19.65 7.83 -0.59
CA GLY A 273 -21.05 7.91 -0.15
C GLY A 273 -21.64 6.54 0.22
N THR A 274 -21.39 5.51 -0.59
CA THR A 274 -21.80 4.12 -0.30
C THR A 274 -21.15 3.61 0.98
N TYR A 275 -19.86 3.87 1.18
CA TYR A 275 -19.15 3.51 2.41
C TYR A 275 -19.79 4.18 3.65
N ALA A 276 -20.07 5.49 3.57
CA ALA A 276 -20.74 6.22 4.64
C ALA A 276 -22.14 5.66 4.95
N LYS A 277 -22.92 5.29 3.92
CA LYS A 277 -24.24 4.66 4.06
C LYS A 277 -24.16 3.32 4.77
N LEU A 278 -23.15 2.50 4.47
CA LEU A 278 -22.92 1.21 5.15
C LEU A 278 -22.54 1.43 6.62
N GLY A 279 -21.66 2.39 6.90
CA GLY A 279 -21.31 2.76 8.29
C GLY A 279 -22.51 3.21 9.11
N LEU A 280 -23.39 4.03 8.52
CA LEU A 280 -24.64 4.46 9.15
C LEU A 280 -25.58 3.28 9.47
N LYS A 281 -25.74 2.34 8.52
CA LYS A 281 -26.56 1.14 8.71
C LYS A 281 -26.06 0.21 9.81
N GLN A 282 -24.73 0.11 9.97
CA GLN A 282 -24.12 -0.72 11.02
C GLN A 282 -24.19 -0.06 12.42
N GLY A 283 -24.77 1.14 12.51
CA GLY A 283 -24.97 1.83 13.78
C GLY A 283 -23.72 2.54 14.29
N TRP A 284 -22.79 2.96 13.43
CA TRP A 284 -21.59 3.74 13.81
C TRP A 284 -21.92 4.93 14.73
N PHE A 285 -23.09 5.55 14.53
CA PHE A 285 -23.58 6.68 15.33
C PHE A 285 -24.45 6.29 16.54
N CYS A 286 -24.87 5.02 16.65
CA CYS A 286 -25.75 4.52 17.72
C CYS A 286 -25.10 3.43 18.59
N ALA A 287 -23.82 3.09 18.34
CA ALA A 287 -23.11 1.97 18.96
C ALA A 287 -23.02 2.05 20.49
N SER A 288 -23.15 3.25 21.09
CA SER A 288 -23.02 3.44 22.54
C SER A 288 -24.29 3.14 23.33
N LEU A 289 -25.47 3.08 22.69
CA LEU A 289 -26.75 3.07 23.41
C LEU A 289 -27.25 1.67 23.79
N SER A 290 -26.67 0.60 23.23
CA SER A 290 -27.24 -0.75 23.35
C SER A 290 -26.23 -1.87 23.64
N GLN A 291 -25.00 -1.54 24.08
CA GLN A 291 -24.00 -2.57 24.40
C GLN A 291 -24.15 -3.10 25.83
N PRO A 292 -24.35 -4.43 26.02
CA PRO A 292 -24.15 -5.05 27.32
C PRO A 292 -22.71 -4.81 27.79
N SER A 293 -22.54 -4.35 29.02
CA SER A 293 -21.24 -4.08 29.67
C SER A 293 -20.36 -5.32 29.85
N SER A 294 -20.85 -6.52 29.49
CA SER A 294 -20.26 -7.81 29.84
C SER A 294 -19.29 -8.40 28.82
N ARG A 295 -19.07 -7.77 27.65
CA ARG A 295 -18.11 -8.24 26.63
C ARG A 295 -17.18 -7.12 26.19
N ASN A 296 -15.92 -7.17 26.67
CA ASN A 296 -14.86 -6.20 26.35
C ASN A 296 -13.82 -6.82 25.40
N LEU A 297 -13.14 -6.02 24.59
CA LEU A 297 -12.00 -6.45 23.77
C LEU A 297 -10.96 -7.21 24.60
N ALA A 298 -10.69 -6.76 25.83
CA ALA A 298 -9.74 -7.43 26.74
C ALA A 298 -10.12 -8.90 27.05
N GLN A 299 -11.40 -9.27 26.92
CA GLN A 299 -11.90 -10.63 27.12
C GLN A 299 -11.94 -11.45 25.82
N LEU A 300 -11.85 -10.79 24.66
CA LEU A 300 -12.08 -11.38 23.33
C LEU A 300 -10.79 -11.49 22.51
N ALA A 301 -9.80 -10.64 22.79
CA ALA A 301 -8.48 -10.70 22.20
C ALA A 301 -7.41 -10.33 23.23
N LYS A 302 -6.35 -11.14 23.28
CA LYS A 302 -5.10 -10.74 23.92
C LYS A 302 -4.27 -9.99 22.91
N VAL A 303 -3.79 -8.80 23.26
CA VAL A 303 -2.91 -7.98 22.39
C VAL A 303 -1.53 -7.93 23.02
N LYS A 304 -0.51 -8.36 22.28
CA LYS A 304 0.90 -8.28 22.71
C LYS A 304 1.70 -7.41 21.76
N VAL A 305 2.65 -6.64 22.30
CA VAL A 305 3.59 -5.81 21.54
C VAL A 305 5.03 -6.23 21.78
N MET A 306 5.82 -6.26 20.71
CA MET A 306 7.28 -6.38 20.78
C MET A 306 7.89 -5.03 20.41
N LYS A 307 8.55 -4.38 21.37
CA LYS A 307 9.12 -3.03 21.19
C LYS A 307 10.41 -3.05 20.37
N ARG A 308 11.21 -4.12 20.46
CA ARG A 308 12.47 -4.30 19.72
C ARG A 308 12.52 -5.69 19.09
N PRO A 309 13.01 -5.84 17.85
CA PRO A 309 13.18 -7.16 17.23
C PRO A 309 13.95 -8.11 18.15
N GLY A 310 13.37 -9.28 18.45
CA GLY A 310 13.97 -10.29 19.33
C GLY A 310 13.80 -10.04 20.84
N SER A 311 13.11 -8.98 21.27
CA SER A 311 12.77 -8.78 22.69
C SER A 311 11.59 -9.65 23.14
N GLN A 312 11.34 -9.71 24.45
CA GLN A 312 10.15 -10.36 24.98
C GLN A 312 8.86 -9.63 24.52
N TRP A 313 7.79 -10.41 24.39
CA TRP A 313 6.46 -9.91 24.09
C TRP A 313 5.81 -9.34 25.36
N GLU A 314 5.40 -8.08 25.31
CA GLU A 314 4.71 -7.40 26.41
C GLU A 314 3.20 -7.38 26.13
N GLU A 315 2.38 -7.79 27.10
CA GLU A 315 0.92 -7.74 26.97
C GLU A 315 0.40 -6.30 27.17
N LEU A 316 -0.41 -5.82 26.23
CA LEU A 316 -1.04 -4.51 26.29
C LEU A 316 -2.35 -4.58 27.06
N GLN A 317 -2.43 -3.83 28.17
CA GLN A 317 -3.65 -3.71 28.96
C GLN A 317 -4.67 -2.83 28.22
N VAL A 318 -5.79 -3.41 27.80
CA VAL A 318 -6.88 -2.68 27.13
C VAL A 318 -7.90 -2.24 28.17
N HIS A 319 -7.90 -0.95 28.52
CA HIS A 319 -8.78 -0.38 29.55
C HIS A 319 -10.25 -0.20 29.11
N HIS A 320 -11.16 -0.21 30.09
CA HIS A 320 -12.61 -0.24 29.95
C HIS A 320 -13.20 1.19 29.75
N ARG A 321 -13.37 1.63 28.50
CA ARG A 321 -14.11 2.84 28.04
C ARG A 321 -13.56 4.23 28.40
N GLY A 322 -13.70 5.14 27.43
CA GLY A 322 -13.85 6.59 27.64
C GLY A 322 -14.93 7.11 26.69
N SER A 323 -15.92 7.80 27.25
CA SER A 323 -17.04 8.43 26.56
C SER A 323 -16.59 9.49 25.54
N LEU A 324 -17.41 9.68 24.51
CA LEU A 324 -17.19 10.50 23.32
C LEU A 324 -16.76 11.99 23.53
N PRO A 325 -16.93 12.70 24.68
CA PRO A 325 -16.57 14.13 24.73
C PRO A 325 -15.09 14.43 24.99
N HIS A 326 -14.30 13.52 25.58
CA HIS A 326 -12.90 13.84 25.95
C HIS A 326 -11.84 13.43 24.91
N LEU A 327 -12.24 12.75 23.83
CA LEU A 327 -11.35 12.25 22.77
C LEU A 327 -10.92 13.31 21.74
N LEU A 328 -11.46 14.52 21.79
CA LEU A 328 -11.10 15.59 20.84
C LEU A 328 -9.77 16.31 21.15
N SER A 329 -9.10 16.00 22.27
CA SER A 329 -7.92 16.78 22.71
C SER A 329 -6.54 16.17 22.40
N THR A 330 -6.44 14.93 21.93
CA THR A 330 -5.12 14.29 21.69
C THR A 330 -5.10 13.54 20.37
N MET A 331 -4.81 14.27 19.29
CA MET A 331 -4.88 13.80 17.90
C MET A 331 -3.83 12.75 17.50
N ASP A 332 -2.86 12.40 18.36
CA ASP A 332 -1.80 11.44 18.00
C ASP A 332 -2.01 10.01 18.53
N SER A 333 -2.86 9.80 19.53
CA SER A 333 -3.14 8.46 20.09
C SER A 333 -4.38 7.77 19.50
N LEU A 334 -5.17 8.50 18.71
CA LEU A 334 -6.44 8.05 18.14
C LEU A 334 -6.29 7.02 17.01
N ARG A 335 -5.12 6.90 16.36
CA ARG A 335 -4.96 5.99 15.21
C ARG A 335 -4.79 4.51 15.58
N LEU A 336 -4.33 4.21 16.80
CA LEU A 336 -4.25 2.82 17.28
C LEU A 336 -5.53 2.37 18.01
N LEU A 337 -6.26 3.30 18.62
CA LEU A 337 -7.46 3.02 19.43
C LEU A 337 -8.78 3.17 18.66
N ALA A 338 -8.83 3.92 17.55
CA ALA A 338 -10.05 4.08 16.75
C ALA A 338 -10.41 2.85 15.88
N SER A 339 -9.57 1.81 15.86
CA SER A 339 -9.77 0.61 15.03
C SER A 339 -10.35 -0.60 15.77
N VAL A 340 -10.80 -0.43 17.02
CA VAL A 340 -11.62 -1.41 17.73
C VAL A 340 -12.91 -0.76 18.23
N THR A 341 -13.93 -0.75 17.38
CA THR A 341 -15.29 -0.41 17.76
C THR A 341 -16.08 -1.71 17.98
N LEU A 342 -16.51 -1.93 19.22
CA LEU A 342 -17.47 -2.99 19.57
C LEU A 342 -18.77 -2.70 18.79
N GLY A 343 -19.31 -3.70 18.10
CA GLY A 343 -20.55 -3.65 17.33
C GLY A 343 -21.37 -4.91 17.59
N MET A 344 -22.65 -4.97 17.20
CA MET A 344 -23.57 -6.05 17.60
C MET A 344 -23.27 -7.44 16.97
N GLY A 345 -22.26 -7.58 16.11
CA GLY A 345 -21.95 -8.82 15.36
C GLY A 345 -21.01 -9.84 16.03
N TRP A 346 -20.69 -9.71 17.32
CA TRP A 346 -19.66 -10.54 18.00
C TRP A 346 -20.17 -11.92 18.46
N SER A 347 -21.42 -12.30 18.16
CA SER A 347 -22.00 -13.58 18.58
C SER A 347 -21.40 -14.81 17.87
N CYS A 348 -20.62 -14.64 16.80
CA CYS A 348 -20.11 -15.74 15.97
C CYS A 348 -18.58 -15.82 15.85
N TRP A 349 -17.80 -15.01 16.60
CA TRP A 349 -16.34 -15.04 16.48
C TRP A 349 -15.69 -15.96 17.53
N PRO A 350 -14.85 -16.94 17.14
CA PRO A 350 -14.07 -17.72 18.10
C PRO A 350 -13.02 -16.84 18.80
N LEU A 351 -12.63 -17.20 20.02
CA LEU A 351 -11.50 -16.58 20.74
C LEU A 351 -10.27 -16.48 19.83
N MET A 352 -9.72 -15.28 19.71
CA MET A 352 -8.65 -14.94 18.77
C MET A 352 -7.44 -14.39 19.52
N ASP A 353 -6.29 -15.04 19.35
CA ASP A 353 -5.03 -14.57 19.94
C ASP A 353 -4.27 -13.74 18.90
N MET A 354 -4.08 -12.45 19.18
CA MET A 354 -3.48 -11.52 18.25
C MET A 354 -2.16 -10.96 18.79
N VAL A 355 -1.11 -11.04 17.98
CA VAL A 355 0.22 -10.60 18.36
C VAL A 355 0.71 -9.57 17.35
N LEU A 356 1.06 -8.36 17.82
CA LEU A 356 1.46 -7.23 16.99
C LEU A 356 2.94 -6.87 17.23
N ALA A 357 3.82 -7.13 16.28
CA ALA A 357 5.20 -6.63 16.33
C ALA A 357 5.31 -5.32 15.53
N LEU A 358 5.85 -4.28 16.16
CA LEU A 358 6.32 -3.13 15.42
C LEU A 358 7.71 -3.43 14.88
N ARG A 359 7.87 -3.45 13.56
CA ARG A 359 9.19 -3.56 12.93
C ARG A 359 9.67 -2.16 12.58
N ARG A 360 10.39 -1.54 13.52
CA ARG A 360 11.13 -0.30 13.25
C ARG A 360 12.32 -0.61 12.34
N PRO A 361 12.69 0.30 11.42
CA PRO A 361 13.92 0.17 10.68
C PRO A 361 15.08 0.11 11.69
N ILE A 362 15.84 -0.99 11.65
CA ILE A 362 17.10 -1.11 12.39
C ILE A 362 18.02 -0.03 11.80
N GLU A 363 18.69 0.75 12.65
CA GLU A 363 19.66 1.78 12.22
C GLU A 363 20.81 1.22 11.36
N SER A 364 20.89 -0.10 11.21
CA SER A 364 21.75 -0.81 10.27
C SER A 364 20.94 -1.79 9.40
N GLY A 365 20.64 -1.40 8.17
CA GLY A 365 20.72 -2.32 7.02
C GLY A 365 19.48 -2.65 6.18
N SER A 366 18.24 -2.40 6.60
CA SER A 366 17.09 -2.54 5.68
C SER A 366 15.87 -1.74 6.15
N SER A 367 15.65 -0.58 5.52
CA SER A 367 14.47 0.28 5.75
C SER A 367 13.74 0.49 4.44
N SER A 368 12.42 0.30 4.37
CA SER A 368 11.68 0.76 3.20
C SER A 368 11.71 2.30 3.16
N THR A 369 12.09 2.83 1.99
CA THR A 369 12.19 4.26 1.73
C THR A 369 11.00 4.70 0.90
N LYS A 370 10.55 5.94 1.09
CA LYS A 370 9.37 6.51 0.44
C LYS A 370 9.69 7.92 -0.04
N ALA A 371 9.10 8.34 -1.16
CA ALA A 371 9.14 9.73 -1.59
C ALA A 371 7.93 10.54 -1.03
N ARG A 372 8.19 11.71 -0.44
CA ARG A 372 7.22 12.70 0.09
C ARG A 372 7.35 13.99 -0.69
N ARG A 373 6.22 14.57 -1.10
CA ARG A 373 6.20 15.91 -1.72
C ARG A 373 6.80 16.96 -0.76
N THR A 374 7.73 17.77 -1.26
CA THR A 374 8.17 18.99 -0.60
C THR A 374 7.06 20.03 -0.69
N THR A 375 6.41 20.32 0.42
CA THR A 375 5.55 21.50 0.53
C THR A 375 6.46 22.71 0.68
N ARG A 376 6.59 23.55 -0.37
CA ARG A 376 7.00 24.94 -0.13
C ARG A 376 5.88 25.60 0.66
N SER A 377 6.26 26.13 1.82
CA SER A 377 5.45 26.95 2.72
C SER A 377 4.80 28.13 2.02
#